data_AF-A0A7K4C6S1-F1
#
_entry.id   AF-A0A7K4C6S1-F1
#
_cell.length_a   1.000
_cell.length_b   1.000
_cell.length_c   1.000
_cell.angle_alpha   90.00
_cell.angle_beta   90.00
_cell.angle_gamma   90.00
#
_symmetry.space_group_name_H-M   'P 1'
#
loop_
_entity.id
_entity.type
_entity.pdbx_description
1 polymer ?
#
loop_
_entity_poly.entity_id
_entity_poly.type
_entity_poly.pdbx_seq_one_letter_code
_entity_poly.pdbx_strand_id
1 'polypeptide(L)'
;MKKELRLLFISTILVLSFLSSLSFASSLENGQCEVMLRTSCTSDIGYIVMGLTNYTNAHGENSTTGSYPYVLCCARGTGDLNCLPANGNKLIGLSSTTNAHAEIKDYSNYIVNVCYEDFDCSNYTEIETCPTEGANPRDIHLLSLSSDTNAHIGNFSEYSTKICCYSNAPKMCYLNKANWSVTKTAEGNKVKLQVYGDDSDGCRDQQVNFTVFKSDDSTTGILSQPTSITFGDNAVAYGEWTTQWISAGIFGGNTKYNFSASITSSPRITMSSSNLLEVTKGTVCDSPGVQTCNEYPDETSCEGDTCNVADYTLSSGGITCGGTIDCNCYWNSSSNSCYGAYINLDNPGDPTNGCNKGFTLCKNSTGGLYCQLGNVCPYQYPACDNDHTCEWNEGCTCSDCTDGTKDTCASGLFCINGKCDNYETSNPGCFISSTIVKACDVEPAGWMTINVKDSCDTENPDGIVKQVLCPTEASLPFYGPLAAVLTLVALVIIYYYLKKKKTKKKVQVKKSKKAKTKKK
;
A
#
# COMPACT_ATOMS: atom_id res chain seq x y z
N MET A 1 -28.64 -12.85 -41.70
CA MET A 1 -28.35 -11.95 -40.56
C MET A 1 -27.42 -10.84 -41.03
N LYS A 2 -27.82 -9.55 -40.98
CA LYS A 2 -26.99 -8.44 -41.50
C LYS A 2 -25.66 -8.38 -40.74
N LYS A 3 -24.54 -8.08 -41.43
CA LYS A 3 -23.18 -7.96 -40.83
C LYS A 3 -23.17 -7.11 -39.54
N GLU A 4 -24.01 -6.08 -39.46
CA GLU A 4 -24.09 -5.21 -38.28
C GLU A 4 -24.75 -5.89 -37.06
N LEU A 5 -25.64 -6.89 -37.25
CA LEU A 5 -26.22 -7.65 -36.14
C LEU A 5 -25.23 -8.70 -35.59
N ARG A 6 -24.38 -9.28 -36.45
CA ARG A 6 -23.30 -10.18 -36.02
C ARG A 6 -22.25 -9.46 -35.17
N LEU A 7 -21.88 -8.23 -35.54
CA LEU A 7 -20.92 -7.43 -34.76
C LEU A 7 -21.45 -7.06 -33.37
N LEU A 8 -22.74 -6.71 -33.29
CA LEU A 8 -23.35 -6.35 -32.01
C LEU A 8 -23.43 -7.55 -31.08
N PHE A 9 -23.79 -8.72 -31.61
CA PHE A 9 -23.85 -9.97 -30.85
C PHE A 9 -22.47 -10.40 -30.32
N ILE A 10 -21.42 -10.30 -31.14
CA ILE A 10 -20.03 -10.61 -30.71
C ILE A 10 -19.56 -9.62 -29.64
N SER A 11 -19.85 -8.32 -29.79
CA SER A 11 -19.50 -7.32 -28.79
C SER A 11 -20.21 -7.55 -27.46
N THR A 12 -21.48 -7.95 -27.47
CA THR A 12 -22.23 -8.26 -26.25
C THR A 12 -21.66 -9.51 -25.57
N ILE A 13 -21.30 -10.56 -26.33
CA ILE A 13 -20.66 -11.76 -25.77
C ILE A 13 -19.31 -11.42 -25.14
N LEU A 14 -18.48 -10.61 -25.79
CA LEU A 14 -17.17 -10.21 -25.24
C LEU A 14 -17.29 -9.37 -23.96
N VAL A 15 -18.27 -8.47 -23.90
CA VAL A 15 -18.54 -7.69 -22.68
C VAL A 15 -19.11 -8.59 -21.57
N LEU A 16 -19.99 -9.53 -21.89
CA LEU A 16 -20.52 -10.47 -20.91
C LEU A 16 -19.44 -11.42 -20.37
N SER A 17 -18.54 -11.93 -21.25
CA SER A 17 -17.42 -12.77 -20.83
C SER A 17 -16.43 -12.00 -19.96
N PHE A 18 -16.19 -10.74 -20.29
CA PHE A 18 -15.30 -9.87 -19.52
C PHE A 18 -15.90 -9.51 -18.15
N LEU A 19 -17.19 -9.17 -18.11
CA LEU A 19 -17.91 -8.92 -16.85
C LEU A 19 -17.97 -10.18 -15.98
N SER A 20 -18.15 -11.37 -16.57
CA SER A 20 -18.09 -12.61 -15.80
C SER A 20 -16.69 -12.90 -15.26
N SER A 21 -15.61 -12.55 -15.97
CA SER A 21 -14.24 -12.74 -15.45
C SER A 21 -13.86 -11.79 -14.31
N LEU A 22 -14.55 -10.64 -14.18
CA LEU A 22 -14.33 -9.67 -13.10
C LEU A 22 -14.98 -10.10 -11.78
N SER A 23 -15.87 -11.09 -11.78
CA SER A 23 -16.62 -11.52 -10.58
C SER A 23 -15.97 -12.67 -9.80
N PHE A 24 -14.82 -13.19 -10.22
CA PHE A 24 -14.23 -14.41 -9.62
C PHE A 24 -12.87 -14.22 -8.95
N ALA A 25 -12.43 -12.99 -8.74
CA ALA A 25 -11.22 -12.70 -7.98
C ALA A 25 -11.56 -11.95 -6.69
N SER A 26 -12.50 -12.47 -5.91
CA SER A 26 -12.44 -12.24 -4.46
C SER A 26 -11.24 -13.05 -3.98
N SER A 27 -10.08 -12.41 -3.85
CA SER A 27 -9.03 -12.97 -2.99
C SER A 27 -9.65 -13.15 -1.62
N LEU A 28 -9.55 -14.36 -1.05
CA LEU A 28 -9.81 -14.58 0.36
C LEU A 28 -9.13 -13.47 1.14
N GLU A 29 -9.92 -12.59 1.75
CA GLU A 29 -9.36 -11.53 2.59
C GLU A 29 -8.68 -12.19 3.80
N ASN A 30 -7.57 -11.56 4.19
CA ASN A 30 -6.53 -12.03 5.10
C ASN A 30 -7.06 -12.93 6.24
N GLY A 31 -6.81 -14.24 6.12
CA GLY A 31 -7.02 -15.21 7.20
C GLY A 31 -8.41 -15.84 7.29
N GLN A 32 -9.32 -15.54 6.37
CA GLN A 32 -10.65 -16.15 6.36
C GLN A 32 -10.64 -17.61 5.85
N CYS A 33 -11.72 -18.32 6.17
CA CYS A 33 -12.05 -19.58 5.54
C CYS A 33 -13.32 -19.40 4.72
N GLU A 34 -13.38 -20.03 3.55
CA GLU A 34 -14.54 -19.89 2.65
C GLU A 34 -14.86 -21.22 1.97
N VAL A 35 -16.15 -21.45 1.77
CA VAL A 35 -16.62 -22.54 0.90
C VAL A 35 -16.42 -22.13 -0.56
N MET A 36 -15.59 -22.86 -1.30
CA MET A 36 -15.29 -22.56 -2.70
C MET A 36 -15.13 -23.82 -3.53
N LEU A 37 -14.98 -23.67 -4.85
CA LEU A 37 -14.64 -24.80 -5.72
C LEU A 37 -13.29 -25.40 -5.31
N ARG A 38 -13.21 -26.73 -5.29
CA ARG A 38 -12.00 -27.48 -4.96
C ARG A 38 -10.80 -27.05 -5.80
N THR A 39 -11.03 -26.79 -7.09
CA THR A 39 -9.99 -26.34 -8.02
C THR A 39 -9.48 -24.93 -7.75
N SER A 40 -10.23 -24.12 -6.99
CA SER A 40 -9.85 -22.77 -6.59
C SER A 40 -9.04 -22.74 -5.30
N CYS A 41 -9.17 -23.76 -4.44
CA CYS A 41 -8.34 -23.89 -3.23
C CYS A 41 -6.99 -24.52 -3.59
N THR A 42 -6.08 -23.71 -4.12
CA THR A 42 -4.70 -24.12 -4.41
C THR A 42 -3.81 -23.93 -3.18
N SER A 43 -2.64 -24.57 -3.17
CA SER A 43 -1.64 -24.44 -2.10
C SER A 43 -1.14 -23.01 -1.87
N ASP A 44 -1.37 -22.11 -2.82
CA ASP A 44 -0.98 -20.71 -2.76
C ASP A 44 -2.09 -19.83 -2.15
N ILE A 45 -3.33 -20.33 -2.16
CA ILE A 45 -4.52 -19.63 -1.65
C ILE A 45 -4.87 -20.14 -0.24
N GLY A 46 -4.73 -21.43 0.02
CA GLY A 46 -5.04 -22.00 1.33
C GLY A 46 -4.96 -23.52 1.36
N TYR A 47 -5.60 -24.09 2.37
CA TYR A 47 -5.62 -25.54 2.61
C TYR A 47 -7.05 -26.06 2.63
N ILE A 48 -7.24 -27.23 2.03
CA ILE A 48 -8.53 -27.92 2.01
C ILE A 48 -8.75 -28.57 3.37
N VAL A 49 -9.72 -28.04 4.11
CA VAL A 49 -10.08 -28.54 5.44
C VAL A 49 -11.09 -29.68 5.36
N MET A 50 -12.05 -29.58 4.44
CA MET A 50 -13.04 -30.63 4.16
C MET A 50 -13.67 -30.44 2.77
N GLY A 51 -14.30 -31.49 2.22
CA GLY A 51 -15.06 -31.42 0.98
C GLY A 51 -16.58 -31.30 1.20
N LEU A 52 -17.27 -30.70 0.25
CA LEU A 52 -18.71 -30.35 0.32
C LEU A 52 -19.41 -30.66 -1.02
N THR A 53 -20.52 -31.40 -1.00
CA THR A 53 -21.26 -31.75 -2.24
C THR A 53 -21.81 -30.54 -2.99
N ASN A 54 -22.10 -29.44 -2.28
CA ASN A 54 -22.68 -28.21 -2.79
C ASN A 54 -22.16 -27.01 -1.98
N TYR A 55 -22.47 -25.80 -2.43
CA TYR A 55 -22.11 -24.55 -1.76
C TYR A 55 -23.07 -24.19 -0.61
N THR A 56 -24.39 -24.44 -0.76
CA THR A 56 -25.41 -23.99 0.20
C THR A 56 -26.03 -25.07 1.07
N ASN A 57 -26.16 -26.28 0.52
CA ASN A 57 -26.86 -27.39 1.15
C ASN A 57 -26.13 -28.69 0.81
N ALA A 58 -25.14 -29.00 1.63
CA ALA A 58 -24.12 -29.99 1.34
C ALA A 58 -24.08 -31.11 2.37
N HIS A 59 -23.66 -32.27 1.89
CA HIS A 59 -23.07 -33.31 2.72
C HIS A 59 -21.56 -33.09 2.76
N GLY A 60 -20.94 -33.46 3.87
CA GLY A 60 -19.50 -33.33 4.09
C GLY A 60 -18.72 -34.59 3.71
N GLU A 61 -17.45 -34.40 3.38
CA GLU A 61 -16.44 -35.45 3.32
C GLU A 61 -15.13 -34.98 3.95
N ASN A 62 -14.31 -35.92 4.40
CA ASN A 62 -12.95 -35.62 4.86
C ASN A 62 -12.11 -35.03 3.70
N SER A 63 -11.17 -34.14 4.02
CA SER A 63 -10.32 -33.43 3.05
C SER A 63 -9.62 -34.36 2.06
N THR A 64 -9.21 -35.55 2.53
CA THR A 64 -8.46 -36.56 1.76
C THR A 64 -9.31 -37.35 0.78
N THR A 65 -10.65 -37.34 0.90
CA THR A 65 -11.54 -38.14 0.04
C THR A 65 -11.58 -37.62 -1.39
N GLY A 66 -11.62 -36.30 -1.57
CA GLY A 66 -11.46 -35.67 -2.87
C GLY A 66 -12.61 -35.88 -3.87
N SER A 67 -13.78 -36.37 -3.46
CA SER A 67 -14.88 -36.69 -4.38
C SER A 67 -15.80 -35.50 -4.65
N TYR A 68 -15.79 -34.48 -3.80
CA TYR A 68 -16.72 -33.35 -3.89
C TYR A 68 -16.14 -32.12 -4.58
N PRO A 69 -16.99 -31.39 -5.35
CA PRO A 69 -16.54 -30.27 -6.16
C PRO A 69 -16.29 -29.00 -5.35
N TYR A 70 -16.87 -28.87 -4.15
CA TYR A 70 -16.62 -27.75 -3.23
C TYR A 70 -15.80 -28.20 -2.03
N VAL A 71 -15.13 -27.25 -1.40
CA VAL A 71 -14.29 -27.44 -0.20
C VAL A 71 -14.42 -26.24 0.73
N LEU A 72 -14.24 -26.47 2.03
CA LEU A 72 -13.87 -25.40 2.96
C LEU A 72 -12.37 -25.16 2.78
N CYS A 73 -12.00 -23.99 2.26
CA CYS A 73 -10.62 -23.58 2.06
C CYS A 73 -10.25 -22.55 3.14
N CYS A 74 -9.18 -22.79 3.89
CA CYS A 74 -8.68 -21.86 4.89
C CYS A 74 -7.32 -21.30 4.47
N ALA A 75 -7.21 -19.97 4.40
CA ALA A 75 -5.96 -19.31 4.02
C ALA A 75 -4.93 -19.27 5.17
N ARG A 76 -5.41 -19.33 6.43
CA ARG A 76 -4.56 -19.27 7.65
C ARG A 76 -3.96 -20.63 7.98
N GLY A 77 -2.69 -20.67 8.38
CA GLY A 77 -2.04 -21.86 8.95
C GLY A 77 -1.08 -22.61 8.04
N THR A 78 -0.75 -23.84 8.44
CA THR A 78 0.17 -24.78 7.77
C THR A 78 -0.53 -25.89 6.99
N GLY A 79 -1.85 -26.02 7.13
CA GLY A 79 -2.65 -27.12 6.64
C GLY A 79 -2.69 -28.33 7.58
N ASP A 80 -2.39 -28.16 8.87
CA ASP A 80 -2.46 -29.23 9.86
C ASP A 80 -3.92 -29.60 10.15
N LEU A 81 -4.27 -30.85 9.85
CA LEU A 81 -5.62 -31.40 10.05
C LEU A 81 -5.70 -32.34 11.26
N ASN A 82 -4.62 -32.47 12.04
CA ASN A 82 -4.60 -33.36 13.20
C ASN A 82 -5.44 -32.81 14.34
N CYS A 83 -6.29 -33.65 14.93
CA CYS A 83 -7.07 -33.26 16.09
C CYS A 83 -6.19 -33.24 17.36
N LEU A 84 -6.18 -32.10 18.05
CA LEU A 84 -5.55 -31.95 19.36
C LEU A 84 -6.25 -32.85 20.41
N PRO A 85 -5.55 -33.22 21.50
CA PRO A 85 -6.14 -33.95 22.60
C PRO A 85 -7.46 -33.33 23.08
N ALA A 86 -8.40 -34.19 23.47
CA ALA A 86 -9.75 -33.79 23.89
C ALA A 86 -10.54 -32.98 22.84
N ASN A 87 -10.20 -33.10 21.55
CA ASN A 87 -10.84 -32.38 20.45
C ASN A 87 -10.71 -30.85 20.57
N GLY A 88 -9.59 -30.37 21.13
CA GLY A 88 -9.36 -28.95 21.39
C GLY A 88 -9.46 -28.05 20.15
N ASN A 89 -9.16 -28.58 18.95
CA ASN A 89 -9.25 -27.88 17.67
C ASN A 89 -10.32 -28.47 16.71
N LYS A 90 -11.32 -29.19 17.24
CA LYS A 90 -12.41 -29.73 16.44
C LYS A 90 -13.30 -28.59 15.95
N LEU A 91 -13.49 -28.52 14.63
CA LEU A 91 -14.40 -27.57 13.99
C LEU A 91 -15.84 -28.11 14.05
N ILE A 92 -16.04 -29.33 13.53
CA ILE A 92 -17.31 -30.07 13.48
C ILE A 92 -17.06 -31.59 13.52
N GLY A 93 -18.11 -32.38 13.78
CA GLY A 93 -18.11 -33.84 13.59
C GLY A 93 -18.88 -34.24 12.32
N LEU A 94 -18.46 -35.31 11.65
CA LEU A 94 -19.09 -35.90 10.46
C LEU A 94 -19.54 -37.34 10.73
N SER A 95 -20.76 -37.69 10.32
CA SER A 95 -21.33 -39.02 10.54
C SER A 95 -20.59 -40.16 9.81
N SER A 96 -19.85 -39.84 8.76
CA SER A 96 -19.03 -40.75 7.94
C SER A 96 -17.88 -39.99 7.25
N THR A 97 -16.97 -40.69 6.56
CA THR A 97 -15.84 -40.04 5.85
C THR A 97 -16.22 -39.37 4.53
N THR A 98 -17.41 -39.68 4.00
CA THR A 98 -18.03 -39.06 2.83
C THR A 98 -19.55 -39.16 2.97
N ASN A 99 -20.29 -38.37 2.21
CA ASN A 99 -21.75 -38.29 2.24
C ASN A 99 -22.32 -38.08 3.65
N ALA A 100 -21.57 -37.38 4.49
CA ALA A 100 -21.85 -37.25 5.90
C ALA A 100 -22.75 -36.06 6.20
N HIS A 101 -23.60 -36.22 7.20
CA HIS A 101 -24.18 -35.09 7.93
C HIS A 101 -23.19 -34.61 8.98
N ALA A 102 -23.39 -33.38 9.46
CA ALA A 102 -22.54 -32.74 10.44
C ALA A 102 -23.19 -32.57 11.82
N GLU A 103 -22.35 -32.40 12.83
CA GLU A 103 -22.74 -31.93 14.16
C GLU A 103 -21.73 -30.91 14.70
N ILE A 104 -22.19 -30.06 15.62
CA ILE A 104 -21.35 -29.07 16.30
C ILE A 104 -20.24 -29.74 17.11
N LYS A 105 -19.17 -28.99 17.42
CA LYS A 105 -17.96 -29.55 18.06
C LYS A 105 -18.23 -30.24 19.39
N ASP A 106 -19.18 -29.72 20.17
CA ASP A 106 -19.46 -30.14 21.55
C ASP A 106 -20.16 -31.51 21.62
N TYR A 107 -20.69 -32.00 20.49
CA TYR A 107 -21.27 -33.33 20.41
C TYR A 107 -20.20 -34.37 20.02
N SER A 108 -20.49 -35.63 20.37
CA SER A 108 -19.60 -36.77 20.17
C SER A 108 -20.30 -37.97 19.54
N ASN A 109 -21.45 -37.76 18.89
CA ASN A 109 -22.18 -38.85 18.22
C ASN A 109 -21.44 -39.28 16.94
N TYR A 110 -20.70 -38.37 16.32
CA TYR A 110 -20.03 -38.55 15.05
C TYR A 110 -18.52 -38.76 15.24
N ILE A 111 -18.04 -39.90 14.73
CA ILE A 111 -16.67 -40.38 14.99
C ILE A 111 -15.61 -39.75 14.07
N VAL A 112 -16.02 -39.10 12.98
CA VAL A 112 -15.09 -38.44 12.05
C VAL A 112 -15.01 -36.96 12.42
N ASN A 113 -13.94 -36.56 13.10
CA ASN A 113 -13.73 -35.15 13.44
C ASN A 113 -13.08 -34.40 12.28
N VAL A 114 -13.54 -33.19 12.01
CA VAL A 114 -12.86 -32.22 11.16
C VAL A 114 -12.12 -31.26 12.08
N CYS A 115 -10.80 -31.20 11.96
CA CYS A 115 -9.91 -30.40 12.79
C CYS A 115 -9.01 -29.55 11.90
N TYR A 116 -8.56 -28.40 12.42
CA TYR A 116 -7.67 -27.50 11.69
C TYR A 116 -6.83 -26.66 12.64
N GLU A 117 -5.50 -26.74 12.49
CA GLU A 117 -4.53 -25.92 13.22
C GLU A 117 -4.81 -25.88 14.74
N ASP A 118 -4.78 -24.71 15.35
CA ASP A 118 -5.12 -24.44 16.74
C ASP A 118 -6.51 -23.78 16.89
N PHE A 119 -7.39 -23.95 15.89
CA PHE A 119 -8.68 -23.26 15.87
C PHE A 119 -9.55 -23.69 17.06
N ASP A 120 -9.85 -22.78 17.97
CA ASP A 120 -10.90 -22.97 18.95
C ASP A 120 -12.20 -22.41 18.37
N CYS A 121 -13.15 -23.30 18.09
CA CYS A 121 -14.44 -22.96 17.48
C CYS A 121 -15.59 -22.95 18.47
N SER A 122 -16.67 -22.24 18.19
CA SER A 122 -17.96 -22.37 18.89
C SER A 122 -19.08 -22.21 17.88
N ASN A 123 -20.24 -22.79 18.19
CA ASN A 123 -21.45 -22.56 17.42
C ASN A 123 -22.25 -21.40 18.03
N TYR A 124 -22.92 -20.66 17.17
CA TYR A 124 -23.81 -19.58 17.54
C TYR A 124 -25.09 -19.68 16.72
N THR A 125 -26.23 -19.43 17.35
CA THR A 125 -27.54 -19.51 16.70
C THR A 125 -28.09 -18.11 16.48
N GLU A 126 -28.67 -17.87 15.29
CA GLU A 126 -29.36 -16.61 14.95
C GLU A 126 -28.45 -15.36 14.91
N ILE A 127 -27.15 -15.53 14.65
CA ILE A 127 -26.23 -14.42 14.38
C ILE A 127 -25.86 -14.32 12.89
N GLU A 128 -25.65 -13.11 12.40
CA GLU A 128 -25.22 -12.87 11.01
C GLU A 128 -23.70 -12.88 10.83
N THR A 129 -22.96 -12.47 11.86
CA THR A 129 -21.49 -12.38 11.87
C THR A 129 -20.95 -12.94 13.17
N CYS A 130 -19.72 -13.46 13.17
CA CYS A 130 -19.14 -13.98 14.40
C CYS A 130 -18.76 -12.85 15.38
N PRO A 131 -18.75 -13.13 16.70
CA PRO A 131 -18.40 -12.12 17.70
C PRO A 131 -16.92 -11.67 17.57
N THR A 132 -16.71 -10.39 17.35
CA THR A 132 -15.37 -9.77 17.20
C THR A 132 -14.83 -9.13 18.48
N GLU A 133 -15.61 -9.11 19.56
CA GLU A 133 -15.24 -8.51 20.84
C GLU A 133 -15.04 -9.57 21.95
N GLY A 134 -14.19 -9.25 22.92
CA GLY A 134 -13.95 -10.08 24.11
C GLY A 134 -12.51 -10.60 24.21
N ALA A 135 -12.24 -11.41 25.25
CA ALA A 135 -10.92 -11.98 25.49
C ALA A 135 -10.47 -12.95 24.39
N ASN A 136 -11.43 -13.57 23.69
CA ASN A 136 -11.22 -14.53 22.60
C ASN A 136 -12.15 -14.15 21.43
N PRO A 137 -11.81 -13.12 20.63
CA PRO A 137 -12.64 -12.70 19.50
C PRO A 137 -12.69 -13.83 18.46
N ARG A 138 -13.88 -14.33 18.12
CA ARG A 138 -14.08 -15.45 17.19
C ARG A 138 -14.29 -14.96 15.77
N ASP A 139 -13.37 -14.15 15.27
CA ASP A 139 -13.45 -13.44 13.99
C ASP A 139 -13.36 -14.34 12.73
N ILE A 140 -13.06 -15.63 12.88
CA ILE A 140 -12.96 -16.56 11.75
C ILE A 140 -14.33 -17.18 11.44
N HIS A 141 -14.92 -16.75 10.33
CA HIS A 141 -16.13 -17.34 9.76
C HIS A 141 -15.77 -18.65 9.03
N LEU A 142 -16.37 -19.79 9.41
CA LEU A 142 -16.10 -21.06 8.71
C LEU A 142 -17.24 -21.45 7.76
N LEU A 143 -18.38 -21.82 8.35
CA LEU A 143 -19.51 -22.43 7.67
C LEU A 143 -20.76 -22.29 8.55
N SER A 144 -21.90 -22.75 8.04
CA SER A 144 -23.12 -22.85 8.83
C SER A 144 -23.75 -24.25 8.73
N LEU A 145 -24.54 -24.60 9.75
CA LEU A 145 -25.22 -25.89 9.88
C LEU A 145 -26.74 -25.70 9.98
N SER A 146 -27.50 -26.57 9.33
CA SER A 146 -28.97 -26.54 9.37
C SER A 146 -29.57 -26.86 10.75
N SER A 147 -28.80 -27.49 11.63
CA SER A 147 -29.15 -27.91 13.00
C SER A 147 -27.88 -28.22 13.81
N ASP A 148 -27.98 -28.49 15.11
CA ASP A 148 -26.80 -28.83 15.94
C ASP A 148 -26.22 -30.23 15.66
N THR A 149 -27.05 -31.15 15.13
CA THR A 149 -26.66 -32.50 14.73
C THR A 149 -27.49 -32.95 13.54
N ASN A 150 -27.07 -34.02 12.86
CA ASN A 150 -27.70 -34.51 11.64
C ASN A 150 -27.92 -33.38 10.61
N ALA A 151 -26.97 -32.45 10.57
CA ALA A 151 -27.10 -31.20 9.86
C ALA A 151 -26.54 -31.29 8.45
N HIS A 152 -27.16 -30.55 7.56
CA HIS A 152 -26.58 -30.19 6.28
C HIS A 152 -25.65 -29.00 6.47
N ILE A 153 -24.63 -28.90 5.61
CA ILE A 153 -23.56 -27.91 5.70
C ILE A 153 -23.74 -26.89 4.57
N GLY A 154 -23.60 -25.61 4.88
CA GLY A 154 -23.63 -24.54 3.88
C GLY A 154 -22.51 -23.53 4.12
N ASN A 155 -22.32 -22.61 3.18
CA ASN A 155 -21.51 -21.42 3.45
C ASN A 155 -22.03 -20.71 4.71
N PHE A 156 -21.18 -19.90 5.33
CA PHE A 156 -21.44 -19.16 6.54
C PHE A 156 -22.79 -18.43 6.56
N SER A 157 -23.26 -17.89 5.43
CA SER A 157 -24.56 -17.19 5.34
C SER A 157 -25.81 -18.07 5.31
N GLU A 158 -25.69 -19.39 5.10
CA GLU A 158 -26.81 -20.23 4.63
C GLU A 158 -27.80 -20.67 5.71
N TYR A 159 -27.30 -21.01 6.90
CA TYR A 159 -28.10 -21.54 8.00
C TYR A 159 -27.91 -20.75 9.30
N SER A 160 -28.84 -20.90 10.24
CA SER A 160 -28.85 -20.13 11.49
C SER A 160 -27.74 -20.52 12.47
N THR A 161 -27.23 -21.76 12.42
CA THR A 161 -26.15 -22.22 13.30
C THR A 161 -24.80 -21.91 12.64
N LYS A 162 -24.15 -20.84 13.08
CA LYS A 162 -22.85 -20.39 12.57
C LYS A 162 -21.71 -21.07 13.32
N ILE A 163 -20.68 -21.53 12.60
CA ILE A 163 -19.44 -22.01 13.20
C ILE A 163 -18.40 -20.89 13.10
N CYS A 164 -18.01 -20.39 14.28
CA CYS A 164 -17.11 -19.26 14.46
C CYS A 164 -15.88 -19.71 15.22
N CYS A 165 -14.69 -19.34 14.76
CA CYS A 165 -13.45 -19.75 15.41
C CYS A 165 -12.55 -18.57 15.71
N TYR A 166 -11.62 -18.79 16.63
CA TYR A 166 -10.44 -17.97 16.80
C TYR A 166 -9.22 -18.88 16.83
N SER A 167 -8.05 -18.29 16.67
CA SER A 167 -6.77 -18.99 16.71
C SER A 167 -5.79 -18.15 17.51
N ASN A 168 -5.09 -18.80 18.44
CA ASN A 168 -4.03 -18.21 19.26
C ASN A 168 -2.70 -18.13 18.49
N ALA A 169 -2.60 -18.83 17.35
CA ALA A 169 -1.47 -18.71 16.46
C ALA A 169 -1.27 -17.23 16.12
N PRO A 170 -0.02 -16.73 16.09
CA PRO A 170 0.25 -15.37 15.67
C PRO A 170 -0.51 -15.05 14.37
N LYS A 171 -1.10 -13.86 14.30
CA LYS A 171 -1.69 -13.40 13.04
C LYS A 171 -0.62 -13.49 11.95
N MET A 172 -1.02 -13.97 10.78
CA MET A 172 -0.08 -14.10 9.67
C MET A 172 0.14 -12.72 9.07
N CYS A 173 1.39 -12.31 8.95
CA CYS A 173 1.73 -11.08 8.27
C CYS A 173 1.43 -11.17 6.77
N TYR A 174 0.54 -10.32 6.28
CA TYR A 174 0.27 -10.18 4.85
C TYR A 174 1.01 -8.98 4.28
N LEU A 175 1.55 -9.17 3.07
CA LEU A 175 2.18 -8.10 2.33
C LEU A 175 1.12 -7.38 1.49
N ASN A 176 1.04 -6.06 1.62
CA ASN A 176 0.05 -5.22 0.96
C ASN A 176 0.63 -4.51 -0.27
N LYS A 177 1.90 -4.10 -0.18
CA LYS A 177 2.59 -3.41 -1.27
C LYS A 177 4.08 -3.69 -1.24
N ALA A 178 4.68 -3.79 -2.43
CA ALA A 178 6.12 -3.81 -2.62
C ALA A 178 6.51 -2.85 -3.75
N ASN A 179 7.53 -2.02 -3.56
CA ASN A 179 8.05 -1.13 -4.59
C ASN A 179 9.52 -0.76 -4.36
N TRP A 180 10.21 -0.44 -5.44
CA TRP A 180 11.50 0.22 -5.37
C TRP A 180 11.31 1.68 -4.93
N SER A 181 12.27 2.22 -4.18
CA SER A 181 12.31 3.64 -3.82
C SER A 181 12.58 4.55 -5.02
N VAL A 182 13.22 4.01 -6.07
CA VAL A 182 13.51 4.71 -7.33
C VAL A 182 13.19 3.79 -8.51
N THR A 183 12.88 4.37 -9.67
CA THR A 183 12.60 3.61 -10.90
C THR A 183 13.75 3.61 -11.89
N LYS A 184 14.77 4.45 -11.67
CA LYS A 184 15.96 4.52 -12.51
C LYS A 184 17.18 4.89 -11.67
N THR A 185 18.32 4.24 -11.93
CA THR A 185 19.59 4.54 -11.26
C THR A 185 20.78 4.03 -12.08
N ALA A 186 22.00 4.42 -11.70
CA ALA A 186 23.23 3.86 -12.28
C ALA A 186 23.64 2.57 -11.55
N GLU A 187 24.46 1.75 -12.21
CA GLU A 187 25.15 0.62 -11.57
C GLU A 187 25.99 1.08 -10.38
N GLY A 188 26.07 0.25 -9.32
CA GLY A 188 26.82 0.52 -8.10
C GLY A 188 26.04 1.31 -7.03
N ASN A 189 24.91 1.91 -7.40
CA ASN A 189 24.09 2.67 -6.46
C ASN A 189 23.32 1.76 -5.52
N LYS A 190 23.23 2.14 -4.24
CA LYS A 190 22.30 1.50 -3.29
C LYS A 190 20.87 1.98 -3.57
N VAL A 191 19.93 1.05 -3.62
CA VAL A 191 18.49 1.33 -3.74
C VAL A 191 17.73 0.64 -2.61
N LYS A 192 16.58 1.21 -2.25
CA LYS A 192 15.72 0.66 -1.19
C LYS A 192 14.57 -0.14 -1.78
N LEU A 193 14.34 -1.32 -1.21
CA LEU A 193 13.20 -2.20 -1.45
C LEU A 193 12.20 -1.94 -0.34
N GLN A 194 11.08 -1.30 -0.67
CA GLN A 194 10.05 -0.95 0.29
C GLN A 194 8.95 -2.00 0.27
N VAL A 195 8.66 -2.58 1.42
CA VAL A 195 7.57 -3.56 1.60
C VAL A 195 6.69 -3.09 2.73
N TYR A 196 5.38 -3.10 2.47
CA TYR A 196 4.35 -2.68 3.40
C TYR A 196 3.50 -3.90 3.73
N GLY A 197 3.31 -4.15 5.03
CA GLY A 197 2.29 -5.06 5.55
C GLY A 197 1.22 -4.31 6.33
N ASP A 198 0.50 -5.04 7.19
CA ASP A 198 -0.45 -4.46 8.14
C ASP A 198 -0.04 -4.84 9.58
N ASP A 199 0.06 -3.86 10.46
CA ASP A 199 0.37 -4.08 11.88
C ASP A 199 -0.75 -4.91 12.56
N SER A 200 -2.00 -4.72 12.12
CA SER A 200 -3.15 -5.47 12.63
C SER A 200 -3.13 -6.95 12.22
N ASP A 201 -2.36 -7.30 11.19
CA ASP A 201 -2.10 -8.66 10.70
C ASP A 201 -0.85 -9.29 11.34
N GLY A 202 -0.23 -8.63 12.33
CA GLY A 202 0.94 -9.18 13.01
C GLY A 202 2.22 -9.12 12.19
N CYS A 203 2.33 -8.15 11.27
CA CYS A 203 3.57 -7.93 10.52
C CYS A 203 4.73 -7.42 11.36
N ARG A 204 4.46 -6.80 12.50
CA ARG A 204 5.51 -6.36 13.43
C ARG A 204 6.40 -7.53 13.83
N ASP A 205 7.70 -7.29 13.84
CA ASP A 205 8.74 -8.27 14.18
C ASP A 205 8.88 -9.46 13.21
N GLN A 206 8.10 -9.51 12.13
CA GLN A 206 8.29 -10.52 11.08
C GLN A 206 9.48 -10.16 10.19
N GLN A 207 10.26 -11.18 9.82
CA GLN A 207 11.38 -11.01 8.90
C GLN A 207 10.91 -11.19 7.45
N VAL A 208 11.39 -10.33 6.57
CA VAL A 208 11.13 -10.30 5.12
C VAL A 208 12.40 -10.69 4.39
N ASN A 209 12.32 -11.73 3.57
CA ASN A 209 13.33 -12.13 2.61
C ASN A 209 13.05 -11.45 1.25
N PHE A 210 14.10 -11.00 0.57
CA PHE A 210 14.00 -10.41 -0.75
C PHE A 210 14.70 -11.26 -1.80
N THR A 211 14.09 -11.37 -2.97
CA THR A 211 14.70 -11.97 -4.16
C THR A 211 14.58 -10.98 -5.31
N VAL A 212 15.70 -10.42 -5.75
CA VAL A 212 15.79 -9.59 -6.95
C VAL A 212 15.99 -10.49 -8.16
N PHE A 213 15.32 -10.17 -9.27
CA PHE A 213 15.44 -10.86 -10.55
C PHE A 213 15.34 -9.88 -11.72
N LYS A 214 15.91 -10.27 -12.86
CA LYS A 214 15.86 -9.48 -14.10
C LYS A 214 14.45 -9.60 -14.70
N SER A 215 13.87 -8.50 -15.19
CA SER A 215 12.46 -8.50 -15.63
C SER A 215 12.19 -9.34 -16.88
N ASP A 216 13.22 -9.55 -17.71
CA ASP A 216 13.18 -10.31 -18.96
C ASP A 216 13.76 -11.72 -18.82
N ASP A 217 14.26 -12.09 -17.63
CA ASP A 217 14.85 -13.39 -17.37
C ASP A 217 14.79 -13.75 -15.88
N SER A 218 13.92 -14.69 -15.53
CA SER A 218 13.79 -15.21 -14.16
C SER A 218 14.85 -16.25 -13.80
N THR A 219 15.71 -16.66 -14.74
CA THR A 219 16.63 -17.80 -14.58
C THR A 219 18.09 -17.39 -14.43
N THR A 220 18.48 -16.19 -14.87
CA THR A 220 19.85 -15.69 -14.65
C THR A 220 20.02 -15.19 -13.22
N GLY A 221 20.88 -15.88 -12.47
CA GLY A 221 21.17 -15.56 -11.08
C GLY A 221 21.77 -14.16 -10.95
N ILE A 222 21.12 -13.32 -10.16
CA ILE A 222 21.71 -12.07 -9.66
C ILE A 222 22.80 -12.42 -8.64
N LEU A 223 23.95 -11.76 -8.73
CA LEU A 223 25.15 -12.12 -7.96
C LEU A 223 25.03 -11.83 -6.46
N SER A 224 24.19 -10.88 -6.07
CA SER A 224 23.95 -10.54 -4.66
C SER A 224 22.47 -10.31 -4.40
N GLN A 225 21.91 -11.04 -3.43
CA GLN A 225 20.56 -10.82 -2.92
C GLN A 225 20.61 -9.85 -1.73
N PRO A 226 19.55 -9.04 -1.51
CA PRO A 226 19.44 -8.23 -0.32
C PRO A 226 19.40 -9.11 0.92
N THR A 227 19.94 -8.61 2.04
CA THR A 227 19.78 -9.26 3.33
C THR A 227 18.33 -9.16 3.80
N SER A 228 17.85 -10.19 4.47
CA SER A 228 16.52 -10.18 5.08
C SER A 228 16.44 -9.11 6.17
N ILE A 229 15.28 -8.43 6.27
CA ILE A 229 15.06 -7.37 7.26
C ILE A 229 13.78 -7.60 8.05
N THR A 230 13.74 -7.15 9.29
CA THR A 230 12.53 -7.18 10.11
C THR A 230 11.67 -5.96 9.83
N PHE A 231 10.34 -6.12 9.83
CA PHE A 231 9.42 -4.99 9.82
C PHE A 231 9.65 -4.06 11.01
N GLY A 232 9.76 -2.77 10.72
CA GLY A 232 9.81 -1.73 11.75
C GLY A 232 8.42 -1.26 12.16
N ASP A 233 8.37 -0.06 12.75
CA ASP A 233 7.11 0.59 13.12
C ASP A 233 6.21 0.82 11.89
N ASN A 234 4.89 0.66 12.06
CA ASN A 234 3.86 0.76 11.01
C ASN A 234 3.92 -0.34 9.93
N ALA A 235 4.45 -1.53 10.26
CA ALA A 235 4.58 -2.65 9.32
C ALA A 235 5.27 -2.27 8.00
N VAL A 236 6.33 -1.46 8.05
CA VAL A 236 7.17 -1.16 6.86
C VAL A 236 8.57 -1.74 7.03
N ALA A 237 9.03 -2.43 5.98
CA ALA A 237 10.37 -3.02 5.89
C ALA A 237 11.15 -2.38 4.73
N TYR A 238 12.41 -2.02 4.98
CA TYR A 238 13.31 -1.39 4.01
C TYR A 238 14.53 -2.27 3.74
N GLY A 239 14.49 -3.09 2.69
CA GLY A 239 15.69 -3.78 2.21
C GLY A 239 16.60 -2.83 1.45
N GLU A 240 17.91 -3.11 1.41
CA GLU A 240 18.86 -2.39 0.56
C GLU A 240 19.52 -3.34 -0.45
N TRP A 241 19.74 -2.84 -1.66
CA TRP A 241 20.42 -3.58 -2.72
C TRP A 241 21.34 -2.67 -3.52
N THR A 242 22.55 -3.14 -3.79
CA THR A 242 23.48 -2.46 -4.71
C THR A 242 23.17 -2.89 -6.13
N THR A 243 22.82 -1.92 -6.98
CA THR A 243 22.47 -2.18 -8.37
C THR A 243 23.65 -2.72 -9.16
N GLN A 244 23.36 -3.65 -10.05
CA GLN A 244 24.31 -4.24 -10.99
C GLN A 244 23.79 -3.99 -12.39
N TRP A 245 24.68 -3.75 -13.36
CA TRP A 245 24.28 -3.74 -14.77
C TRP A 245 24.66 -5.06 -15.40
N ILE A 246 23.66 -5.81 -15.84
CA ILE A 246 23.85 -7.04 -16.60
C ILE A 246 23.41 -6.78 -18.03
N SER A 247 24.34 -6.92 -18.97
CA SER A 247 24.09 -6.64 -20.39
C SER A 247 22.78 -7.25 -20.88
N ALA A 248 21.88 -6.43 -21.42
CA ALA A 248 20.59 -6.84 -21.97
C ALA A 248 20.71 -7.59 -23.32
N GLY A 249 21.91 -8.04 -23.69
CA GLY A 249 22.22 -8.73 -24.93
C GLY A 249 23.12 -7.92 -25.87
N ILE A 250 23.23 -8.40 -27.12
CA ILE A 250 24.22 -7.94 -28.11
C ILE A 250 24.03 -6.46 -28.49
N PHE A 251 22.82 -5.93 -28.36
CA PHE A 251 22.51 -4.55 -28.75
C PHE A 251 22.80 -3.50 -27.67
N GLY A 252 23.22 -3.93 -26.47
CA GLY A 252 23.32 -3.03 -25.33
C GLY A 252 21.96 -2.49 -24.91
N GLY A 253 21.84 -2.06 -23.66
CA GLY A 253 20.59 -1.55 -23.11
C GLY A 253 20.65 -1.49 -21.60
N ASN A 254 19.72 -0.72 -21.02
CA ASN A 254 19.58 -0.66 -19.57
C ASN A 254 18.95 -1.95 -19.06
N THR A 255 19.44 -2.43 -17.93
CA THR A 255 18.93 -3.66 -17.30
C THR A 255 17.72 -3.30 -16.47
N LYS A 256 16.64 -4.09 -16.56
CA LYS A 256 15.43 -3.86 -15.77
C LYS A 256 15.29 -4.96 -14.73
N TYR A 257 14.97 -4.55 -13.51
CA TYR A 257 14.84 -5.43 -12.36
C TYR A 257 13.45 -5.33 -11.74
N ASN A 258 13.03 -6.46 -11.19
CA ASN A 258 11.89 -6.60 -10.30
C ASN A 258 12.39 -7.34 -9.05
N PHE A 259 11.67 -7.25 -7.93
CA PHE A 259 11.94 -8.07 -6.76
C PHE A 259 10.68 -8.73 -6.26
N SER A 260 10.84 -9.85 -5.57
CA SER A 260 9.81 -10.49 -4.76
C SER A 260 10.22 -10.41 -3.30
N ALA A 261 9.31 -9.97 -2.45
CA ALA A 261 9.44 -10.04 -1.01
C ALA A 261 8.64 -11.23 -0.49
N SER A 262 9.13 -11.90 0.56
CA SER A 262 8.45 -13.01 1.20
C SER A 262 8.67 -13.02 2.71
N ILE A 263 7.68 -13.44 3.48
CA ILE A 263 7.84 -13.56 4.94
C ILE A 263 8.67 -14.81 5.26
N THR A 264 9.70 -14.69 6.09
CA THR A 264 10.61 -15.80 6.41
C THR A 264 9.90 -16.95 7.12
N SER A 265 8.97 -16.65 8.04
CA SER A 265 8.14 -17.64 8.73
C SER A 265 7.09 -18.28 7.82
N SER A 266 6.70 -17.60 6.74
CA SER A 266 5.65 -18.00 5.80
C SER A 266 6.04 -17.67 4.36
N PRO A 267 7.01 -18.39 3.76
CA PRO A 267 7.60 -18.03 2.46
C PRO A 267 6.62 -18.09 1.28
N ARG A 268 5.39 -18.57 1.49
CA ARG A 268 4.30 -18.55 0.50
C ARG A 268 3.65 -17.18 0.37
N ILE A 269 3.70 -16.37 1.43
CA ILE A 269 3.23 -14.99 1.40
C ILE A 269 4.31 -14.22 0.65
N THR A 270 4.11 -14.07 -0.65
CA THR A 270 5.04 -13.41 -1.56
C THR A 270 4.38 -12.23 -2.25
N MET A 271 5.15 -11.18 -2.49
CA MET A 271 4.69 -10.02 -3.24
C MET A 271 5.78 -9.52 -4.17
N SER A 272 5.44 -9.39 -5.45
CA SER A 272 6.32 -8.77 -6.43
C SER A 272 6.22 -7.26 -6.40
N SER A 273 7.32 -6.58 -6.70
CA SER A 273 7.34 -5.13 -6.75
C SER A 273 6.44 -4.59 -7.86
N SER A 274 5.69 -3.53 -7.55
CA SER A 274 4.71 -2.91 -8.43
C SER A 274 5.33 -2.05 -9.54
N ASN A 275 6.60 -1.65 -9.39
CA ASN A 275 7.36 -0.86 -10.34
C ASN A 275 8.64 -1.59 -10.76
N LEU A 276 9.19 -1.23 -11.91
CA LEU A 276 10.47 -1.74 -12.37
C LEU A 276 11.59 -0.75 -12.03
N LEU A 277 12.76 -1.30 -11.73
CA LEU A 277 13.99 -0.54 -11.59
C LEU A 277 14.83 -0.66 -12.87
N GLU A 278 15.10 0.45 -13.54
CA GLU A 278 15.99 0.51 -14.69
C GLU A 278 17.41 0.93 -14.26
N VAL A 279 18.38 0.04 -14.46
CA VAL A 279 19.79 0.28 -14.16
C VAL A 279 20.52 0.62 -15.45
N THR A 280 21.10 1.80 -15.51
CA THR A 280 21.95 2.23 -16.62
C THR A 280 23.40 1.81 -16.36
N LYS A 281 24.09 1.33 -17.39
CA LYS A 281 25.53 1.08 -17.29
C LYS A 281 26.23 2.38 -16.90
N GLY A 282 26.88 2.41 -15.74
CA GLY A 282 27.66 3.56 -15.32
C GLY A 282 28.85 3.74 -16.26
N THR A 283 29.07 4.95 -16.77
CA THR A 283 30.29 5.29 -17.53
C THR A 283 31.23 6.22 -16.77
N VAL A 284 30.93 6.56 -15.51
CA VAL A 284 31.66 7.62 -14.78
C VAL A 284 32.58 7.07 -13.69
N CYS A 285 32.23 5.97 -13.04
CA CYS A 285 33.03 5.43 -11.93
C CYS A 285 34.05 4.36 -12.38
N ASP A 286 33.91 3.87 -13.62
CA ASP A 286 34.79 2.85 -14.20
C ASP A 286 35.93 3.49 -15.02
N SER A 287 36.95 3.96 -14.29
CA SER A 287 38.34 4.14 -14.76
C SER A 287 38.72 5.46 -15.48
N PRO A 288 39.61 6.28 -14.88
CA PRO A 288 40.06 6.32 -13.50
C PRO A 288 39.42 7.50 -12.75
N GLY A 289 38.95 7.27 -11.53
CA GLY A 289 39.18 8.28 -10.50
C GLY A 289 37.99 9.11 -10.07
N VAL A 290 36.90 8.48 -9.65
CA VAL A 290 36.16 9.04 -8.50
C VAL A 290 36.00 7.93 -7.47
N GLN A 291 36.92 7.89 -6.50
CA GLN A 291 36.91 7.07 -5.29
C GLN A 291 36.56 7.88 -4.04
N THR A 292 36.77 9.19 -4.11
CA THR A 292 36.43 10.15 -3.06
C THR A 292 35.69 11.34 -3.64
N CYS A 293 34.90 12.04 -2.83
CA CYS A 293 34.18 13.23 -3.27
C CYS A 293 35.11 14.21 -3.98
N ASN A 294 36.34 14.36 -3.50
CA ASN A 294 37.32 15.33 -4.00
C ASN A 294 37.70 15.15 -5.47
N GLU A 295 37.37 14.01 -6.06
CA GLU A 295 37.73 13.68 -7.43
C GLU A 295 36.62 13.97 -8.44
N TYR A 296 35.43 14.41 -7.99
CA TYR A 296 34.40 14.88 -8.92
C TYR A 296 34.87 16.13 -9.68
N PRO A 297 34.73 16.15 -11.02
CA PRO A 297 35.25 17.24 -11.85
C PRO A 297 34.35 18.49 -11.86
N ASP A 298 33.09 18.36 -11.47
CA ASP A 298 32.11 19.44 -11.53
C ASP A 298 31.08 19.37 -10.39
N GLU A 299 30.40 20.49 -10.18
CA GLU A 299 29.37 20.67 -9.15
C GLU A 299 28.22 19.67 -9.29
N THR A 300 27.78 19.40 -10.51
CA THR A 300 26.62 18.53 -10.76
C THR A 300 26.90 17.08 -10.38
N SER A 301 28.08 16.57 -10.74
CA SER A 301 28.51 15.20 -10.40
C SER A 301 28.84 15.05 -8.91
N CYS A 302 29.37 16.12 -8.29
CA CYS A 302 29.62 16.21 -6.85
C CYS A 302 28.34 16.21 -6.02
N GLU A 303 27.45 17.19 -6.22
CA GLU A 303 26.22 17.31 -5.42
C GLU A 303 25.24 16.16 -5.68
N GLY A 304 25.31 15.55 -6.86
CA GLY A 304 24.56 14.34 -7.17
C GLY A 304 25.19 13.05 -6.61
N ASP A 305 26.38 13.13 -6.00
CA ASP A 305 27.25 12.01 -5.60
C ASP A 305 27.09 10.79 -6.52
N THR A 306 27.30 11.01 -7.82
CA THR A 306 26.93 10.05 -8.87
C THR A 306 27.60 8.67 -8.78
N CYS A 307 28.67 8.54 -8.01
CA CYS A 307 29.43 7.33 -7.68
C CYS A 307 29.26 6.86 -6.22
N ASN A 308 28.40 7.52 -5.41
CA ASN A 308 28.17 7.23 -3.99
C ASN A 308 29.47 7.11 -3.17
N VAL A 309 30.41 8.03 -3.41
CA VAL A 309 31.73 8.00 -2.76
C VAL A 309 31.76 8.77 -1.45
N ALA A 310 30.68 9.47 -1.06
CA ALA A 310 30.61 10.18 0.22
C ALA A 310 30.80 9.22 1.41
N ASP A 311 30.15 8.05 1.36
CA ASP A 311 30.30 6.97 2.36
C ASP A 311 31.78 6.63 2.58
N TYR A 312 32.51 6.40 1.49
CA TYR A 312 33.91 6.00 1.54
C TYR A 312 34.84 7.14 1.97
N THR A 313 34.60 8.34 1.44
CA THR A 313 35.38 9.55 1.74
C THR A 313 35.39 9.83 3.24
N LEU A 314 34.23 9.73 3.89
CA LEU A 314 34.05 10.07 5.31
C LEU A 314 34.42 8.91 6.25
N SER A 315 34.27 7.66 5.80
CA SER A 315 34.73 6.48 6.54
C SER A 315 36.25 6.53 6.79
N SER A 316 37.02 7.05 5.84
CA SER A 316 38.46 7.27 6.03
C SER A 316 38.79 8.27 7.14
N GLY A 317 37.86 9.19 7.45
CA GLY A 317 37.93 10.16 8.54
C GLY A 317 37.30 9.70 9.85
N GLY A 318 36.87 8.43 9.96
CA GLY A 318 36.25 7.87 11.17
C GLY A 318 34.74 8.14 11.30
N ILE A 319 34.08 8.61 10.24
CA ILE A 319 32.63 8.84 10.22
C ILE A 319 31.96 7.71 9.44
N THR A 320 31.10 6.96 10.11
CA THR A 320 30.34 5.87 9.48
C THR A 320 28.99 6.41 9.01
N CYS A 321 28.74 6.34 7.72
CA CYS A 321 27.52 6.80 7.09
C CYS A 321 26.40 5.74 7.21
N GLY A 322 25.17 6.18 7.40
CA GLY A 322 24.01 5.34 7.71
C GLY A 322 23.39 5.59 9.09
N GLY A 323 22.19 5.06 9.31
CA GLY A 323 21.41 5.33 10.53
C GLY A 323 20.95 6.79 10.57
N THR A 324 21.46 7.55 11.54
CA THR A 324 21.15 8.98 11.73
C THR A 324 22.17 9.90 11.09
N ILE A 325 23.15 9.37 10.36
CA ILE A 325 24.16 10.15 9.64
C ILE A 325 23.93 9.98 8.14
N ASP A 326 23.52 11.06 7.47
CA ASP A 326 23.42 11.14 6.02
C ASP A 326 24.68 11.76 5.44
N CYS A 327 25.32 11.06 4.49
CA CYS A 327 26.59 11.47 3.91
C CYS A 327 26.38 11.84 2.45
N ASN A 328 26.86 13.03 2.09
CA ASN A 328 26.76 13.53 0.73
C ASN A 328 28.09 14.20 0.34
N CYS A 329 28.35 14.25 -0.96
CA CYS A 329 29.42 15.07 -1.49
C CYS A 329 28.91 16.50 -1.69
N TYR A 330 29.75 17.49 -1.38
CA TYR A 330 29.39 18.91 -1.40
C TYR A 330 30.40 19.73 -2.21
N TRP A 331 29.90 20.61 -3.09
CA TRP A 331 30.74 21.43 -3.97
C TRP A 331 31.09 22.78 -3.35
N ASN A 332 32.39 23.09 -3.28
CA ASN A 332 32.89 24.39 -2.87
C ASN A 332 33.14 25.27 -4.09
N SER A 333 32.26 26.24 -4.35
CA SER A 333 32.43 27.20 -5.44
C SER A 333 33.66 28.10 -5.29
N SER A 334 34.16 28.30 -4.06
CA SER A 334 35.33 29.15 -3.82
C SER A 334 36.65 28.45 -4.16
N SER A 335 36.74 27.14 -3.89
CA SER A 335 37.93 26.34 -4.24
C SER A 335 37.76 25.53 -5.53
N ASN A 336 36.58 25.58 -6.15
CA ASN A 336 36.20 24.78 -7.31
C ASN A 336 36.53 23.29 -7.11
N SER A 337 36.17 22.76 -5.95
CA SER A 337 36.47 21.40 -5.52
C SER A 337 35.32 20.81 -4.73
N CYS A 338 35.13 19.50 -4.85
CA CYS A 338 34.17 18.75 -4.08
C CYS A 338 34.79 18.23 -2.77
N TYR A 339 33.98 17.97 -1.73
CA TYR A 339 34.43 17.31 -0.50
C TYR A 339 33.31 16.49 0.15
N GLY A 340 33.68 15.52 0.98
CA GLY A 340 32.71 14.74 1.76
C GLY A 340 32.14 15.57 2.91
N ALA A 341 30.81 15.61 3.02
CA ALA A 341 30.10 16.23 4.12
C ALA A 341 29.08 15.25 4.69
N TYR A 342 28.76 15.41 5.98
CA TYR A 342 27.72 14.62 6.61
C TYR A 342 26.77 15.54 7.37
N ILE A 343 25.55 15.08 7.51
CA ILE A 343 24.51 15.69 8.30
C ILE A 343 24.13 14.67 9.37
N ASN A 344 24.17 15.08 10.63
CA ASN A 344 23.56 14.32 11.71
C ASN A 344 22.06 14.66 11.74
N LEU A 345 21.23 13.72 11.31
CA LEU A 345 19.77 13.82 11.30
C LEU A 345 19.17 13.92 12.71
N ASP A 346 19.91 13.53 13.76
CA ASP A 346 19.49 13.72 15.15
C ASP A 346 19.74 15.14 15.68
N ASN A 347 20.49 15.97 14.95
CA ASN A 347 20.83 17.33 15.36
C ASN A 347 20.73 18.31 14.18
N PRO A 348 19.52 18.76 13.81
CA PRO A 348 19.29 19.59 12.63
C PRO A 348 19.77 21.05 12.78
N GLY A 349 20.47 21.36 13.89
CA GLY A 349 20.91 22.70 14.27
C GLY A 349 20.00 23.30 15.34
N ASP A 350 20.52 24.33 16.03
CA ASP A 350 19.76 25.11 16.99
C ASP A 350 18.95 26.17 16.24
N PRO A 351 17.61 26.09 16.21
CA PRO A 351 16.78 27.02 15.46
C PRO A 351 16.88 28.47 15.94
N THR A 352 17.46 28.73 17.13
CA THR A 352 17.74 30.09 17.61
C THR A 352 19.02 30.68 17.02
N ASN A 353 19.94 29.84 16.54
CA ASN A 353 21.23 30.22 15.95
C ASN A 353 21.29 29.96 14.43
N GLY A 354 20.16 29.65 13.82
CA GLY A 354 20.05 29.28 12.41
C GLY A 354 20.21 27.77 12.19
N CYS A 355 19.58 27.29 11.11
CA CYS A 355 19.63 25.87 10.77
C CYS A 355 20.94 25.49 10.08
N ASN A 356 21.34 24.24 10.27
CA ASN A 356 22.44 23.66 9.51
C ASN A 356 22.10 23.70 8.00
N LYS A 357 23.12 23.83 7.16
CA LYS A 357 22.95 23.87 5.71
C LYS A 357 22.23 22.60 5.21
N GLY A 358 21.22 22.78 4.35
CA GLY A 358 20.34 21.70 3.90
C GLY A 358 19.02 21.60 4.68
N PHE A 359 18.87 22.37 5.76
CA PHE A 359 17.64 22.49 6.52
C PHE A 359 17.07 23.91 6.40
N THR A 360 15.75 24.00 6.20
CA THR A 360 14.99 25.25 6.31
C THR A 360 14.58 25.46 7.75
N LEU A 361 14.79 26.67 8.26
CA LEU A 361 14.21 27.12 9.52
C LEU A 361 12.70 27.25 9.34
N CYS A 362 11.97 26.31 9.90
CA CYS A 362 10.53 26.25 9.88
C CYS A 362 9.96 26.70 11.21
N LYS A 363 8.74 27.23 11.16
CA LYS A 363 7.96 27.55 12.34
C LYS A 363 6.84 26.53 12.42
N ASN A 364 6.74 25.81 13.53
CA ASN A 364 5.65 24.86 13.72
C ASN A 364 4.36 25.63 14.03
N SER A 365 3.24 24.91 14.10
CA SER A 365 1.93 25.50 14.41
C SER A 365 1.85 26.18 15.77
N THR A 366 2.78 25.90 16.70
CA THR A 366 2.86 26.53 18.02
C THR A 366 3.78 27.75 18.06
N GLY A 367 4.36 28.15 16.92
CA GLY A 367 5.25 29.29 16.82
C GLY A 367 6.71 29.00 17.22
N GLY A 368 7.01 27.76 17.61
CA GLY A 368 8.37 27.29 17.86
C GLY A 368 9.14 27.13 16.56
N LEU A 369 10.35 27.66 16.54
CA LEU A 369 11.27 27.48 15.43
C LEU A 369 11.89 26.07 15.50
N TYR A 370 12.03 25.41 14.36
CA TYR A 370 12.70 24.12 14.21
C TYR A 370 13.34 24.01 12.83
N CYS A 371 14.34 23.15 12.69
CA CYS A 371 15.06 22.95 11.44
C CYS A 371 14.52 21.73 10.71
N GLN A 372 13.97 21.94 9.52
CA GLN A 372 13.36 20.91 8.67
C GLN A 372 14.27 20.59 7.48
N LEU A 373 14.48 19.32 7.18
CA LEU A 373 15.28 18.91 6.02
C LEU A 373 14.61 19.35 4.70
N GLY A 374 15.40 19.94 3.80
CA GLY A 374 14.95 20.43 2.50
C GLY A 374 14.73 21.95 2.47
N ASN A 375 14.16 22.45 1.37
CA ASN A 375 13.93 23.88 1.13
C ASN A 375 12.48 24.34 1.40
N VAL A 376 11.63 23.46 1.94
CA VAL A 376 10.20 23.72 2.16
C VAL A 376 9.75 23.20 3.52
N CYS A 377 8.88 23.96 4.19
CA CYS A 377 8.22 23.51 5.42
C CYS A 377 6.97 22.68 5.08
N PRO A 378 6.77 21.49 5.66
CA PRO A 378 5.66 20.61 5.31
C PRO A 378 4.30 21.11 5.85
N TYR A 379 3.40 21.48 4.93
CA TYR A 379 1.91 21.56 5.03
C TYR A 379 1.29 22.68 5.90
N GLN A 380 0.04 23.17 5.68
CA GLN A 380 -0.72 23.70 4.51
C GLN A 380 -1.72 24.72 5.09
N TYR A 381 -1.73 25.98 4.62
CA TYR A 381 -2.90 26.78 4.19
C TYR A 381 -2.50 28.27 4.01
N PRO A 382 -3.21 28.98 3.11
CA PRO A 382 -2.74 29.44 1.80
C PRO A 382 -2.18 30.88 1.90
N ALA A 383 -1.75 31.58 0.86
CA ALA A 383 -1.50 31.37 -0.55
C ALA A 383 -0.48 32.45 -0.90
N CYS A 384 0.25 32.26 -1.98
CA CYS A 384 0.67 33.44 -2.73
C CYS A 384 -0.62 34.05 -3.30
N ASP A 385 -1.15 35.08 -2.67
CA ASP A 385 -2.51 35.54 -2.93
C ASP A 385 -2.60 36.45 -4.17
N ASN A 386 -1.45 36.85 -4.73
CA ASN A 386 -1.36 37.67 -5.94
C ASN A 386 -1.97 39.07 -5.77
N ASP A 387 -1.96 39.61 -4.56
CA ASP A 387 -2.56 40.92 -4.26
C ASP A 387 -1.61 42.12 -4.46
N HIS A 388 -0.37 41.87 -4.91
CA HIS A 388 0.73 42.83 -5.08
C HIS A 388 1.32 43.41 -3.77
N THR A 389 1.11 42.74 -2.64
CA THR A 389 1.68 43.09 -1.34
C THR A 389 2.40 41.87 -0.76
N CYS A 390 3.74 41.92 -0.68
CA CYS A 390 4.53 40.80 -0.15
C CYS A 390 4.30 40.67 1.37
N GLU A 391 3.49 39.70 1.80
CA GLU A 391 3.14 39.49 3.21
C GLU A 391 4.11 38.50 3.91
N TRP A 392 4.19 38.55 5.24
CA TRP A 392 5.15 37.76 6.03
C TRP A 392 4.89 36.24 6.01
N ASN A 393 3.69 35.84 5.63
CA ASN A 393 3.20 34.46 5.48
C ASN A 393 3.32 33.95 4.03
N GLU A 394 3.74 34.80 3.10
CA GLU A 394 3.94 34.43 1.70
C GLU A 394 5.40 34.02 1.49
N GLY A 395 5.63 32.76 1.12
CA GLY A 395 6.99 32.26 0.89
C GLY A 395 7.72 33.04 -0.20
N CYS A 396 9.07 32.99 -0.19
CA CYS A 396 9.96 33.76 -1.07
C CYS A 396 9.81 33.49 -2.59
N THR A 397 8.91 32.58 -2.98
CA THR A 397 8.61 32.23 -4.37
C THR A 397 7.31 32.87 -4.88
N CYS A 398 6.68 33.77 -4.10
CA CYS A 398 5.43 34.42 -4.49
C CYS A 398 5.62 35.54 -5.53
N SER A 399 4.67 35.68 -6.45
CA SER A 399 4.71 36.62 -7.59
C SER A 399 4.56 38.09 -7.21
N ASP A 400 4.04 38.39 -6.01
CA ASP A 400 3.81 39.77 -5.55
C ASP A 400 5.05 40.47 -5.05
N CYS A 401 6.12 39.71 -4.78
CA CYS A 401 7.42 40.24 -4.41
C CYS A 401 8.19 40.65 -5.67
N THR A 402 7.67 41.64 -6.41
CA THR A 402 8.31 42.23 -7.60
C THR A 402 9.10 43.48 -7.26
N ASP A 403 10.37 43.33 -6.89
CA ASP A 403 11.30 44.45 -6.85
C ASP A 403 12.65 44.19 -7.55
N GLY A 404 12.68 43.35 -8.59
CA GLY A 404 13.71 43.47 -9.65
C GLY A 404 15.17 43.18 -9.25
N THR A 405 15.44 42.79 -8.01
CA THR A 405 16.69 42.15 -7.59
C THR A 405 16.34 40.83 -6.91
N LYS A 406 16.86 39.72 -7.45
CA LYS A 406 16.73 38.41 -6.82
C LYS A 406 17.49 38.42 -5.48
N ASP A 407 16.83 38.83 -4.41
CA ASP A 407 17.41 38.78 -3.08
C ASP A 407 16.81 37.59 -2.33
N THR A 408 17.53 36.46 -2.35
CA THR A 408 17.55 35.60 -1.17
C THR A 408 18.09 36.46 -0.03
N CYS A 409 17.30 36.76 1.02
CA CYS A 409 17.87 37.33 2.24
C CYS A 409 19.03 36.42 2.66
N ALA A 410 20.20 37.00 2.95
CA ALA A 410 21.31 36.22 3.49
C ALA A 410 20.81 35.48 4.75
N SER A 411 21.30 34.24 4.93
CA SER A 411 20.98 33.38 6.07
C SER A 411 20.91 34.19 7.38
N GLY A 412 19.74 34.17 8.03
CA GLY A 412 19.52 34.78 9.35
C GLY A 412 18.68 36.07 9.39
N LEU A 413 18.13 36.57 8.28
CA LEU A 413 17.27 37.77 8.27
C LEU A 413 15.82 37.46 7.82
N PHE A 414 14.84 38.18 8.37
CA PHE A 414 13.40 38.07 8.01
C PHE A 414 12.99 39.20 7.07
N CYS A 415 12.08 38.98 6.12
CA CYS A 415 11.51 40.08 5.32
C CYS A 415 10.32 40.71 6.06
N ILE A 416 10.42 41.99 6.45
CA ILE A 416 9.36 42.76 7.11
C ILE A 416 9.24 44.10 6.39
N ASN A 417 8.03 44.47 5.95
CA ASN A 417 7.75 45.70 5.20
C ASN A 417 8.58 45.87 3.92
N GLY A 418 8.86 44.77 3.21
CA GLY A 418 9.63 44.79 1.96
C GLY A 418 11.14 45.04 2.13
N LYS A 419 11.70 44.80 3.32
CA LYS A 419 13.15 44.84 3.60
C LYS A 419 13.54 43.70 4.55
N CYS A 420 14.76 43.16 4.42
CA CYS A 420 15.27 42.18 5.39
C CYS A 420 15.64 42.90 6.72
N ASP A 421 15.05 42.51 7.86
CA ASP A 421 15.26 43.10 9.20
C ASP A 421 15.34 42.03 10.33
N ASN A 422 15.87 42.42 11.49
CA ASN A 422 16.01 41.59 12.69
C ASN A 422 14.83 41.79 13.66
N TYR A 423 14.10 40.71 13.96
CA TYR A 423 12.91 40.76 14.81
C TYR A 423 13.27 40.69 16.31
N GLU A 424 13.32 41.84 16.98
CA GLU A 424 13.11 41.90 18.43
C GLU A 424 11.96 42.85 18.79
N THR A 425 11.06 42.34 19.64
CA THR A 425 9.97 43.01 20.40
C THR A 425 8.59 43.15 19.72
N SER A 426 7.59 42.32 20.09
CA SER A 426 6.71 42.56 21.25
C SER A 426 5.51 41.58 21.33
N ASN A 427 5.38 40.95 22.50
CA ASN A 427 4.22 40.27 23.12
C ASN A 427 3.80 38.83 22.69
N PRO A 428 4.33 37.76 23.33
CA PRO A 428 3.90 36.37 23.18
C PRO A 428 2.89 35.99 24.28
N GLY A 429 1.75 35.34 23.98
CA GLY A 429 0.95 34.82 25.09
C GLY A 429 -0.35 34.07 24.82
N CYS A 430 -1.00 34.18 23.67
CA CYS A 430 -2.27 33.48 23.41
C CYS A 430 -2.11 32.43 22.31
N PHE A 431 -2.47 31.18 22.61
CA PHE A 431 -2.60 30.08 21.64
C PHE A 431 -3.86 29.24 21.90
N ILE A 432 -4.52 28.81 20.82
CA ILE A 432 -5.65 27.88 20.86
C ILE A 432 -5.10 26.48 20.59
N SER A 433 -5.45 25.51 21.44
CA SER A 433 -5.07 24.09 21.29
C SER A 433 -6.31 23.24 21.10
N SER A 434 -6.23 22.22 20.26
CA SER A 434 -7.28 21.20 20.14
C SER A 434 -6.69 19.80 20.31
N THR A 435 -7.42 18.93 20.98
CA THR A 435 -7.02 17.53 21.21
C THR A 435 -8.15 16.60 20.80
N ILE A 436 -7.81 15.52 20.11
CA ILE A 436 -8.75 14.48 19.72
C ILE A 436 -8.98 13.61 20.95
N VAL A 437 -10.20 13.67 21.50
CA VAL A 437 -10.58 12.88 22.68
C VAL A 437 -11.02 11.48 22.26
N LYS A 438 -11.66 11.38 21.08
CA LYS A 438 -12.09 10.10 20.51
C LYS A 438 -12.03 10.17 18.98
N ALA A 439 -11.26 9.26 18.38
CA ALA A 439 -11.19 9.09 16.93
C ALA A 439 -12.48 8.44 16.38
N CYS A 440 -12.61 8.39 15.06
CA CYS A 440 -13.75 7.74 14.42
C CYS A 440 -13.69 6.23 14.72
N ASP A 441 -14.67 5.72 15.47
CA ASP A 441 -14.85 4.27 15.61
C ASP A 441 -15.54 3.72 14.34
N VAL A 442 -15.18 2.47 14.01
CA VAL A 442 -15.59 1.60 12.88
C VAL A 442 -16.83 2.00 12.06
N GLU A 443 -16.70 1.83 10.73
CA GLU A 443 -17.72 2.08 9.70
C GLU A 443 -19.14 1.56 10.04
N PRO A 444 -20.21 2.24 9.57
CA PRO A 444 -20.24 3.14 8.42
C PRO A 444 -20.56 4.62 8.70
N ALA A 445 -20.68 5.07 9.95
CA ALA A 445 -20.78 6.50 10.29
C ALA A 445 -20.48 6.77 11.78
N GLY A 446 -19.22 7.08 12.09
CA GLY A 446 -18.77 7.47 13.44
C GLY A 446 -18.86 8.98 13.70
N TRP A 447 -18.76 9.35 14.98
CA TRP A 447 -18.55 10.74 15.43
C TRP A 447 -17.16 10.88 16.02
N MET A 448 -16.43 11.91 15.60
CA MET A 448 -15.16 12.31 16.21
C MET A 448 -15.44 13.34 17.30
N THR A 449 -14.80 13.19 18.47
CA THR A 449 -14.93 14.16 19.57
C THR A 449 -13.61 14.92 19.74
N ILE A 450 -13.66 16.25 19.60
CA ILE A 450 -12.53 17.15 19.80
C ILE A 450 -12.76 18.03 21.01
N ASN A 451 -11.74 18.22 21.84
CA ASN A 451 -11.72 19.22 22.90
C ASN A 451 -10.90 20.42 22.43
N VAL A 452 -11.48 21.61 22.43
CA VAL A 452 -10.82 22.86 22.00
C VAL A 452 -10.63 23.75 23.22
N LYS A 453 -9.37 24.10 23.51
CA LYS A 453 -8.98 24.91 24.66
C LYS A 453 -8.26 26.17 24.20
N ASP A 454 -8.84 27.31 24.55
CA ASP A 454 -8.23 28.62 24.37
C ASP A 454 -7.44 28.97 25.63
N SER A 455 -6.12 29.21 25.49
CA SER A 455 -5.26 29.55 26.64
C SER A 455 -5.56 30.93 27.24
N CYS A 456 -6.38 31.75 26.56
CA CYS A 456 -6.77 33.07 27.02
C CYS A 456 -8.21 33.16 27.54
N ASP A 457 -8.95 32.05 27.55
CA ASP A 457 -10.27 31.96 28.17
C ASP A 457 -10.17 31.41 29.61
N THR A 458 -10.12 32.33 30.58
CA THR A 458 -10.03 31.98 32.00
C THR A 458 -11.34 31.44 32.59
N GLU A 459 -12.46 31.55 31.88
CA GLU A 459 -13.77 31.14 32.39
C GLU A 459 -14.08 29.66 32.09
N ASN A 460 -13.39 29.04 31.11
CA ASN A 460 -13.62 27.65 30.76
C ASN A 460 -12.29 26.85 30.56
N PRO A 461 -11.55 26.58 31.65
CA PRO A 461 -10.21 26.02 31.60
C PRO A 461 -10.14 24.58 31.07
N ASP A 462 -11.25 23.86 30.97
CA ASP A 462 -11.29 22.47 30.49
C ASP A 462 -11.59 22.36 28.99
N GLY A 463 -11.85 23.49 28.32
CA GLY A 463 -12.15 23.56 26.88
C GLY A 463 -13.58 23.19 26.54
N ILE A 464 -13.96 23.40 25.28
CA ILE A 464 -15.28 23.05 24.75
C ILE A 464 -15.16 21.76 23.93
N VAL A 465 -15.94 20.75 24.32
CA VAL A 465 -16.03 19.50 23.58
C VAL A 465 -17.02 19.66 22.41
N LYS A 466 -16.55 19.41 21.18
CA LYS A 466 -17.39 19.39 19.97
C LYS A 466 -17.36 18.01 19.33
N GLN A 467 -18.53 17.55 18.89
CA GLN A 467 -18.68 16.36 18.07
C GLN A 467 -18.73 16.76 16.60
N VAL A 468 -17.92 16.12 15.79
CA VAL A 468 -17.84 16.32 14.33
C VAL A 468 -18.16 15.00 13.67
N LEU A 469 -19.03 15.04 12.66
CA LEU A 469 -19.40 13.85 11.89
C LEU A 469 -18.20 13.41 11.03
N CYS A 470 -17.80 12.14 11.12
CA CYS A 470 -16.66 11.65 10.34
C CYS A 470 -16.98 11.67 8.83
N PRO A 471 -16.01 12.06 7.97
CA PRO A 471 -16.20 12.02 6.53
C PRO A 471 -16.42 10.58 6.08
N THR A 472 -17.53 10.34 5.38
CA THR A 472 -17.84 9.02 4.80
C THR A 472 -16.95 8.82 3.58
N GLU A 473 -15.86 8.06 3.71
CA GLU A 473 -15.10 7.61 2.55
C GLU A 473 -15.88 6.50 1.85
N ALA A 474 -16.55 6.84 0.75
CA ALA A 474 -17.12 5.84 -0.13
C ALA A 474 -15.99 5.16 -0.93
N SER A 475 -15.35 4.17 -0.32
CA SER A 475 -14.57 3.18 -1.04
C SER A 475 -15.53 2.45 -2.00
N LEU A 476 -15.40 2.70 -3.30
CA LEU A 476 -16.03 1.89 -4.33
C LEU A 476 -15.02 0.81 -4.71
N PRO A 477 -15.12 -0.43 -4.20
CA PRO A 477 -14.10 -1.48 -4.37
C PRO A 477 -13.93 -1.99 -5.82
N PHE A 478 -14.58 -1.36 -6.81
CA PHE A 478 -14.70 -1.86 -8.17
C PHE A 478 -13.93 -1.05 -9.23
N TYR A 479 -13.15 -0.03 -8.86
CA TYR A 479 -12.43 0.82 -9.83
C TYR A 479 -10.93 0.92 -9.55
N GLY A 480 -10.21 -0.19 -9.71
CA GLY A 480 -8.77 -0.11 -9.97
C GLY A 480 -8.48 0.75 -11.23
N PRO A 481 -7.32 1.42 -11.32
CA PRO A 481 -7.01 2.32 -12.44
C PRO A 481 -7.10 1.64 -13.82
N LEU A 482 -6.81 0.34 -13.90
CA LEU A 482 -7.01 -0.46 -15.12
C LEU A 482 -8.50 -0.56 -15.51
N ALA A 483 -9.39 -0.82 -14.54
CA ALA A 483 -10.83 -0.89 -14.78
C ALA A 483 -11.42 0.46 -15.22
N ALA A 484 -10.91 1.56 -14.66
CA ALA A 484 -11.27 2.92 -15.09
C ALA A 484 -10.86 3.19 -16.54
N VAL A 485 -9.62 2.84 -16.93
CA VAL A 485 -9.13 2.98 -18.31
C VAL A 485 -9.95 2.12 -19.29
N LEU A 486 -10.21 0.86 -18.95
CA LEU A 486 -11.00 -0.04 -19.79
C LEU A 486 -12.46 0.44 -19.96
N THR A 487 -13.06 0.98 -18.90
CA THR A 487 -14.40 1.59 -18.96
C THR A 487 -14.41 2.82 -19.87
N LEU A 488 -13.40 3.68 -19.77
CA LEU A 488 -13.24 4.84 -20.65
C LEU A 488 -13.09 4.42 -22.13
N VAL A 489 -12.29 3.39 -22.41
CA VAL A 489 -12.12 2.85 -23.77
C VAL A 489 -13.45 2.30 -24.31
N ALA A 490 -14.19 1.55 -23.50
CA ALA A 490 -15.51 1.03 -23.88
C ALA A 490 -16.51 2.16 -24.19
N LEU A 491 -16.54 3.22 -23.38
CA LEU A 491 -17.38 4.41 -23.61
C LEU A 491 -17.00 5.13 -24.91
N VAL A 492 -15.71 5.28 -25.19
CA VAL A 492 -15.22 5.88 -26.44
C VAL A 492 -15.65 5.06 -27.66
N ILE A 493 -15.56 3.74 -27.58
CA ILE A 493 -16.00 2.83 -28.66
C ILE A 493 -17.52 2.96 -28.87
N ILE A 494 -18.33 2.90 -27.80
CA ILE A 494 -19.79 3.05 -27.88
C ILE A 494 -20.14 4.42 -28.49
N TYR A 495 -19.51 5.49 -28.03
CA TYR A 495 -19.73 6.84 -28.54
C TYR A 495 -19.39 6.95 -30.03
N TYR A 496 -18.25 6.40 -30.45
CA TYR A 496 -17.83 6.36 -31.86
C TYR A 496 -18.88 5.65 -32.74
N TYR A 497 -19.42 4.52 -32.29
CA TYR A 497 -20.47 3.78 -33.01
C TYR A 497 -21.78 4.59 -33.12
N LEU A 498 -22.22 5.22 -32.02
CA LEU A 498 -23.41 6.06 -32.00
C LEU A 498 -23.27 7.27 -32.95
N LYS A 499 -22.09 7.90 -32.99
CA LYS A 499 -21.78 9.02 -33.89
C LYS A 499 -21.82 8.59 -35.36
N LYS A 500 -21.20 7.46 -35.72
CA LYS A 500 -21.18 6.93 -37.10
C LYS A 500 -22.59 6.59 -37.61
N LYS A 501 -23.47 6.08 -36.73
CA LYS A 501 -24.88 5.77 -37.07
C LYS A 501 -25.69 7.03 -37.42
N LYS A 502 -25.47 8.14 -36.71
CA LYS A 502 -26.14 9.43 -37.01
C LYS A 502 -25.75 9.97 -38.39
N THR A 503 -24.50 9.83 -38.82
CA THR A 503 -24.03 10.30 -40.13
C THR A 503 -24.68 9.54 -41.29
N LYS A 504 -24.82 8.21 -41.17
CA LYS A 504 -25.50 7.39 -42.19
C LYS A 504 -26.99 7.77 -42.39
N LYS A 505 -27.72 8.08 -41.30
CA LYS A 505 -29.13 8.54 -41.39
C LYS A 505 -29.26 9.86 -42.15
N LYS A 506 -28.36 10.83 -41.94
CA LYS A 506 -28.41 12.12 -42.66
C LYS A 506 -28.21 11.97 -44.17
N VAL A 507 -27.36 11.03 -44.61
CA VAL A 507 -27.12 10.76 -46.04
C VAL A 507 -28.35 10.14 -46.72
N GLN A 508 -29.05 9.21 -46.05
CA GLN A 508 -30.25 8.60 -46.61
C GLN A 508 -31.42 9.59 -46.74
N VAL A 509 -31.61 10.49 -45.78
CA VAL A 509 -32.65 11.54 -45.86
C VAL A 509 -32.37 12.52 -47.00
N LYS A 510 -31.11 12.91 -47.23
CA LYS A 510 -30.73 13.76 -48.38
C LYS A 510 -30.99 13.07 -49.72
N LYS A 511 -30.68 11.77 -49.85
CA LYS A 511 -30.97 11.00 -51.08
C LYS A 511 -32.48 10.86 -51.34
N SER A 512 -33.28 10.65 -50.29
CA SER A 512 -34.75 10.60 -50.37
C SER A 512 -35.36 11.93 -50.84
N LYS A 513 -34.90 13.07 -50.30
CA LYS A 513 -35.38 14.40 -50.72
C LYS A 513 -35.02 14.71 -52.18
N LYS A 514 -33.79 14.39 -52.62
CA LYS A 514 -33.34 14.65 -54.00
C LYS A 514 -34.09 13.80 -55.05
N ALA A 515 -34.55 12.60 -54.68
CA ALA A 515 -35.39 11.76 -55.54
C ALA A 515 -36.83 12.28 -55.69
N LYS A 516 -37.39 12.97 -54.67
CA LYS A 516 -38.73 13.57 -54.75
C LYS A 516 -38.76 14.85 -55.59
N THR A 517 -37.70 15.65 -55.60
CA THR A 517 -37.65 16.89 -56.39
C THR A 517 -37.48 16.65 -57.90
N LYS A 518 -36.98 15.48 -58.33
CA LYS A 518 -36.88 15.11 -59.76
C LYS A 518 -38.18 14.53 -60.35
N LYS A 519 -39.25 14.41 -59.56
CA LYS A 519 -40.57 13.86 -59.98
C LYS A 519 -41.68 14.92 -60.04
N LYS A 520 -41.34 16.20 -59.87
CA LYS A 520 -42.13 17.35 -60.29
C LYS A 520 -41.38 18.00 -61.44
#